data_AF-A0A5N7WED2-F1
#
_entry.id   AF-A0A5N7WED2-F1
#
_cell.length_a   1.000
_cell.length_b   1.000
_cell.length_c   1.000
_cell.angle_alpha   90.00
_cell.angle_beta   90.00
_cell.angle_gamma   90.00
#
_symmetry.space_group_name_H-M   'P 1'
#
loop_
_entity.id
_entity.type
_entity.pdbx_description
1 polymer ?
#
loop_
_entity_poly.entity_id
_entity_poly.type
_entity_poly.pdbx_seq_one_letter_code
_entity_poly.pdbx_strand_id
1 'polypeptide(L)'
;MDLDPISLLKSKVVPLFKNELAELDSEIGICEVFGTKEQVYCWEDSYGVHYSYSDAAKVFTIGSYDVIGLNQGTWATPKSAMRFMDYKGAFMIVPVDNAAPELWCSGNYYKKLSPKTPFKTKELAGNAAYLELIEDRRSMLVIEVSIRKELYLKNLMIGDEDHLVLATLNGCVIVPRKGWSEFKSAYLSLPKPKRTEALILLRSLTSGSLQSANPRVQKFFAEYKDFASISQKTLPSYPHARMIWLAALGAAV
;
A
#
# COMPACT_ATOMS: atom_id res chain seq x y z
N MET A 1 8.86 20.09 10.90
CA MET A 1 8.19 20.43 9.64
C MET A 1 7.07 19.43 9.53
N ASP A 2 5.81 19.85 9.73
CA ASP A 2 4.68 18.94 9.64
C ASP A 2 4.55 18.53 8.17
N LEU A 3 4.98 17.30 7.88
CA LEU A 3 4.96 16.74 6.54
C LEU A 3 3.53 16.30 6.25
N ASP A 4 2.85 17.08 5.41
CA ASP A 4 1.52 16.77 4.91
C ASP A 4 1.63 15.75 3.73
N PRO A 5 0.89 14.63 3.76
CA PRO A 5 0.91 13.63 2.68
C PRO A 5 0.47 14.19 1.33
N ILE A 6 -0.43 15.17 1.29
CA ILE A 6 -0.88 15.78 0.04
C ILE A 6 0.28 16.61 -0.54
N SER A 7 0.92 17.43 0.29
CA SER A 7 2.12 18.20 -0.09
C SER A 7 3.25 17.30 -0.59
N LEU A 8 3.44 16.12 0.01
CA LEU A 8 4.42 15.13 -0.46
C LEU A 8 4.08 14.57 -1.85
N LEU A 9 2.81 14.28 -2.13
CA LEU A 9 2.36 13.89 -3.48
C LEU A 9 2.57 15.03 -4.49
N LYS A 10 2.26 16.26 -4.10
CA LYS A 10 2.44 17.46 -4.95
C LYS A 10 3.91 17.74 -5.27
N SER A 11 4.83 17.46 -4.35
CA SER A 11 6.25 17.71 -4.57
C SER A 11 6.94 16.58 -5.34
N LYS A 12 6.47 15.33 -5.21
CA LYS A 12 7.18 14.16 -5.75
C LYS A 12 6.49 13.42 -6.89
N VAL A 13 5.16 13.41 -6.91
CA VAL A 13 4.38 12.63 -7.89
C VAL A 13 3.79 13.55 -8.95
N VAL A 14 3.13 14.63 -8.56
CA VAL A 14 2.51 15.59 -9.50
C VAL A 14 3.47 16.10 -10.57
N PRO A 15 4.73 16.48 -10.27
CA PRO A 15 5.64 17.02 -11.29
C PRO A 15 5.96 16.01 -12.39
N LEU A 16 5.81 14.72 -12.12
CA LEU A 16 6.05 13.64 -13.09
C LEU A 16 4.97 13.60 -14.19
N PHE A 17 3.79 14.17 -13.94
CA PHE A 17 2.64 14.23 -14.85
C PHE A 17 2.38 15.64 -15.40
N LYS A 18 3.37 16.52 -15.34
CA LYS A 18 3.18 17.94 -15.68
C LYS A 18 2.67 18.14 -17.11
N ASN A 19 3.11 17.31 -18.06
CA ASN A 19 2.70 17.43 -19.45
C ASN A 19 1.23 17.05 -19.61
N GLU A 20 0.82 15.91 -19.06
CA GLU A 20 -0.56 15.44 -19.14
C GLU A 20 -1.52 16.38 -18.39
N LEU A 21 -1.09 16.96 -17.27
CA LEU A 21 -1.90 17.93 -16.52
C LEU A 21 -2.05 19.27 -17.24
N ALA A 22 -1.06 19.69 -18.05
CA ALA A 22 -1.11 20.95 -18.78
C ALA A 22 -2.12 20.95 -19.93
N GLU A 23 -2.52 19.77 -20.42
CA GLU A 23 -3.52 19.60 -21.48
C GLU A 23 -4.97 19.62 -20.96
N LEU A 24 -5.15 19.63 -19.64
CA LEU A 24 -6.47 19.58 -19.01
C LEU A 24 -6.96 20.98 -18.63
N ASP A 25 -8.24 21.23 -18.89
CA ASP A 25 -8.91 22.41 -18.35
C ASP A 25 -8.90 22.37 -16.82
N SER A 26 -8.63 23.54 -16.24
CA SER A 26 -8.58 23.70 -14.79
C SER A 26 -9.16 25.04 -14.36
N GLU A 27 -9.66 25.07 -13.14
CA GLU A 27 -10.23 26.25 -12.51
C GLU A 27 -9.87 26.30 -11.03
N ILE A 28 -10.21 27.40 -10.35
CA ILE A 28 -10.08 27.47 -8.89
C ILE A 28 -11.38 26.96 -8.26
N GLY A 29 -11.29 25.90 -7.47
CA GLY A 29 -12.44 25.25 -6.84
C GLY A 29 -12.05 24.53 -5.55
N ILE A 30 -12.98 23.75 -5.00
CA ILE A 30 -12.74 22.90 -3.83
C ILE A 30 -12.50 21.47 -4.33
N CYS A 31 -11.38 20.86 -3.96
CA CYS A 31 -11.15 19.45 -4.23
C CYS A 31 -12.08 18.59 -3.36
N GLU A 32 -12.91 17.76 -3.97
CA GLU A 32 -13.88 16.91 -3.24
C GLU A 32 -13.23 15.80 -2.40
N VAL A 33 -12.01 15.42 -2.74
CA VAL A 33 -11.27 14.38 -2.03
C VAL A 33 -10.65 14.97 -0.77
N PHE A 34 -10.05 16.16 -0.86
CA PHE A 34 -9.25 16.74 0.22
C PHE A 34 -9.94 17.88 0.97
N GLY A 35 -11.04 18.42 0.44
CA GLY A 35 -11.77 19.56 1.04
C GLY A 35 -11.02 20.89 0.95
N THR A 36 -9.94 20.95 0.17
CA THR A 36 -9.04 22.10 0.05
C THR A 36 -9.40 22.97 -1.15
N LYS A 37 -9.28 24.29 -1.01
CA LYS A 37 -9.47 25.24 -2.11
C LYS A 37 -8.16 25.44 -2.88
N GLU A 38 -8.16 25.11 -4.16
CA GLU A 38 -6.96 25.08 -5.01
C GLU A 38 -7.30 25.03 -6.51
N GLN A 39 -6.29 24.88 -7.36
CA GLN A 39 -6.49 24.55 -8.77
C GLN A 39 -7.02 23.11 -8.88
N VAL A 40 -8.16 22.95 -9.54
CA VAL A 40 -8.85 21.67 -9.70
C VAL A 40 -9.11 21.38 -11.17
N TYR A 41 -9.18 20.09 -11.49
CA TYR A 41 -9.49 19.54 -12.79
C TYR A 41 -10.91 18.96 -12.74
N CYS A 42 -11.82 19.61 -13.44
CA CYS A 42 -13.23 19.25 -13.44
C CYS A 42 -13.50 18.13 -14.45
N TRP A 43 -14.38 17.22 -14.08
CA TRP A 43 -14.85 16.14 -14.95
C TRP A 43 -16.33 15.91 -14.71
N GLU A 44 -17.09 15.75 -15.77
CA GLU A 44 -18.52 15.43 -15.71
C GLU A 44 -18.70 13.96 -16.13
N ASP A 45 -19.42 13.19 -15.32
CA ASP A 45 -19.77 11.81 -15.68
C ASP A 45 -20.96 11.75 -16.64
N SER A 46 -21.29 10.55 -17.13
CA SER A 46 -22.41 10.33 -18.05
C SER A 46 -23.79 10.68 -17.47
N TYR A 47 -23.88 10.92 -16.16
CA TYR A 47 -25.10 11.30 -15.45
C TYR A 47 -25.17 12.81 -15.19
N GLY A 48 -24.19 13.59 -15.66
CA GLY A 48 -24.13 15.03 -15.44
C GLY A 48 -23.61 15.43 -14.06
N VAL A 49 -22.99 14.50 -13.32
CA VAL A 49 -22.39 14.81 -12.02
C VAL A 49 -21.01 15.41 -12.26
N HIS A 50 -20.82 16.65 -11.80
CA HIS A 50 -19.52 17.32 -11.81
C HIS A 50 -18.67 16.86 -10.63
N TYR A 51 -17.41 16.55 -10.91
CA TYR A 51 -16.40 16.22 -9.92
C TYR A 51 -15.19 17.14 -10.05
N SER A 52 -14.73 17.69 -8.93
CA SER A 52 -13.53 18.54 -8.87
C SER A 52 -12.38 17.86 -8.12
N TYR A 53 -11.27 17.59 -8.82
CA TYR A 53 -10.09 16.93 -8.28
C TYR A 53 -8.86 17.83 -8.31
N SER A 54 -8.09 17.89 -7.22
CA SER A 54 -6.76 18.51 -7.25
C SER A 54 -5.79 17.73 -8.15
N ASP A 55 -4.66 18.33 -8.47
CA ASP A 55 -3.53 17.68 -9.15
C ASP A 55 -3.11 16.34 -8.50
N ALA A 56 -2.93 16.34 -7.17
CA ALA A 56 -2.52 15.16 -6.40
C ALA A 56 -3.56 14.04 -6.43
N ALA A 57 -4.84 14.35 -6.58
CA ALA A 57 -5.88 13.33 -6.82
C ALA A 57 -5.94 12.91 -8.30
N LYS A 58 -5.75 13.85 -9.21
CA LYS A 58 -5.92 13.65 -10.66
C LYS A 58 -4.87 12.69 -11.24
N VAL A 59 -3.63 12.74 -10.76
CA VAL A 59 -2.54 11.86 -11.22
C VAL A 59 -2.85 10.36 -11.11
N PHE A 60 -3.79 9.96 -10.23
CA PHE A 60 -4.22 8.56 -10.11
C PHE A 60 -5.16 8.09 -11.22
N THR A 61 -5.77 9.03 -11.96
CA THR A 61 -6.76 8.77 -13.00
C THR A 61 -6.34 9.20 -14.39
N ILE A 62 -5.26 9.98 -14.50
CA ILE A 62 -4.75 10.41 -15.79
C ILE A 62 -3.97 9.28 -16.45
N GLY A 63 -4.23 9.04 -17.72
CA GLY A 63 -3.51 8.03 -18.49
C GLY A 63 -2.17 8.59 -18.93
N SER A 64 -1.08 7.86 -18.69
CA SER A 64 0.25 8.25 -19.19
C SER A 64 1.02 7.05 -19.72
N TYR A 65 1.43 7.13 -20.98
CA TYR A 65 2.32 6.14 -21.61
C TYR A 65 3.74 6.24 -21.07
N ASP A 66 4.24 7.46 -20.85
CA ASP A 66 5.64 7.70 -20.48
C ASP A 66 5.87 7.53 -18.97
N VAL A 67 4.90 7.89 -18.13
CA VAL A 67 5.06 7.85 -16.67
C VAL A 67 4.67 6.50 -16.10
N ILE A 68 3.52 5.97 -16.51
CA ILE A 68 2.94 4.77 -15.90
C ILE A 68 3.12 3.56 -16.82
N GLY A 69 2.50 3.55 -18.01
CA GLY A 69 2.61 2.40 -18.89
C GLY A 69 1.52 2.25 -19.96
N LEU A 70 1.47 1.06 -20.55
CA LEU A 70 0.58 0.72 -21.65
C LEU A 70 -0.54 -0.23 -21.21
N ASN A 71 -1.80 0.21 -21.35
CA ASN A 71 -2.96 -0.61 -21.02
C ASN A 71 -3.27 -1.65 -22.12
N GLN A 72 -3.23 -1.20 -23.38
CA GLN A 72 -3.53 -2.01 -24.56
C GLN A 72 -2.63 -1.65 -25.75
N GLY A 73 -2.40 -2.64 -26.62
CA GLY A 73 -1.52 -2.52 -27.79
C GLY A 73 -0.10 -3.02 -27.51
N THR A 74 0.85 -2.59 -28.32
CA THR A 74 2.29 -2.80 -28.10
C THR A 74 2.99 -1.44 -28.01
N TRP A 75 4.23 -1.40 -27.52
CA TRP A 75 4.99 -0.14 -27.52
C TRP A 75 5.26 0.41 -28.92
N ALA A 76 5.26 -0.44 -29.95
CA ALA A 76 5.36 -0.02 -31.35
C ALA A 76 4.01 0.49 -31.92
N THR A 77 2.88 0.10 -31.33
CA THR A 77 1.53 0.50 -31.76
C THR A 77 0.63 0.66 -30.54
N PRO A 78 0.84 1.73 -29.74
CA PRO A 78 0.12 1.92 -28.49
C PRO A 78 -1.35 2.27 -28.76
N LYS A 79 -2.27 1.74 -27.95
CA LYS A 79 -3.72 2.03 -28.08
C LYS A 79 -4.30 2.81 -26.91
N SER A 80 -3.91 2.48 -25.69
CA SER A 80 -4.46 3.10 -24.48
C SER A 80 -3.40 3.15 -23.39
N ALA A 81 -3.22 4.31 -22.76
CA ALA A 81 -2.29 4.50 -21.66
C ALA A 81 -2.84 3.91 -20.35
N MET A 82 -1.96 3.48 -19.46
CA MET A 82 -2.33 3.08 -18.10
C MET A 82 -2.51 4.28 -17.18
N ARG A 83 -3.35 4.10 -16.18
CA ARG A 83 -3.53 4.96 -14.99
C ARG A 83 -3.08 4.18 -13.76
N PHE A 84 -2.76 4.84 -12.65
CA PHE A 84 -2.41 4.11 -11.43
C PHE A 84 -3.54 3.18 -10.99
N MET A 85 -4.78 3.64 -11.06
CA MET A 85 -5.96 2.83 -10.69
C MET A 85 -6.12 1.52 -11.49
N ASP A 86 -5.43 1.37 -12.63
CA ASP A 86 -5.42 0.12 -13.41
C ASP A 86 -4.50 -0.97 -12.78
N TYR A 87 -3.56 -0.58 -11.91
CA TYR A 87 -2.65 -1.45 -11.14
C TYR A 87 -3.25 -1.89 -9.81
N LYS A 88 -4.30 -2.70 -9.87
CA LYS A 88 -5.00 -3.18 -8.66
C LYS A 88 -4.05 -4.01 -7.77
N GLY A 89 -3.96 -3.64 -6.50
CA GLY A 89 -3.12 -4.33 -5.51
C GLY A 89 -1.62 -4.02 -5.66
N ALA A 90 -1.25 -3.01 -6.45
CA ALA A 90 0.09 -2.45 -6.42
C ALA A 90 0.27 -1.55 -5.20
N PHE A 91 1.52 -1.32 -4.80
CA PHE A 91 1.87 -0.36 -3.76
C PHE A 91 2.59 0.82 -4.39
N MET A 92 2.05 2.02 -4.21
CA MET A 92 2.79 3.25 -4.48
C MET A 92 3.41 3.72 -3.17
N ILE A 93 4.71 3.93 -3.20
CA ILE A 93 5.50 4.33 -2.03
C ILE A 93 6.16 5.66 -2.36
N VAL A 94 5.94 6.65 -1.50
CA VAL A 94 6.52 7.98 -1.67
C VAL A 94 7.36 8.25 -0.42
N PRO A 95 8.69 8.03 -0.50
CA PRO A 95 9.59 8.33 0.60
C PRO A 95 9.56 9.81 0.95
N VAL A 96 9.80 10.16 2.21
CA VAL A 96 9.91 11.56 2.67
C VAL A 96 11.26 12.20 2.30
N ASP A 97 12.31 11.38 2.19
CA ASP A 97 13.68 11.80 1.85
C ASP A 97 13.82 12.27 0.38
N ASN A 98 15.01 12.31 -0.20
CA ASN A 98 15.19 12.69 -1.61
C ASN A 98 15.08 11.51 -2.59
N ALA A 99 14.73 10.30 -2.13
CA ALA A 99 14.59 9.15 -3.02
C ALA A 99 13.40 9.29 -3.97
N ALA A 100 13.54 8.69 -5.15
CA ALA A 100 12.46 8.62 -6.12
C ALA A 100 11.25 7.84 -5.55
N PRO A 101 10.02 8.22 -5.90
CA PRO A 101 8.84 7.41 -5.63
C PRO A 101 8.98 6.00 -6.23
N GLU A 102 8.37 5.02 -5.57
CA GLU A 102 8.42 3.63 -5.98
C GLU A 102 7.01 3.12 -6.34
N LEU A 103 6.96 2.23 -7.34
CA LEU A 103 5.75 1.51 -7.72
C LEU A 103 6.03 0.01 -7.73
N TRP A 104 5.44 -0.70 -6.78
CA TRP A 104 5.61 -2.14 -6.62
C TRP A 104 4.36 -2.85 -7.12
N CYS A 105 4.51 -3.76 -8.07
CA CYS A 105 3.38 -4.44 -8.70
C CYS A 105 3.69 -5.92 -8.98
N SER A 106 2.65 -6.75 -9.11
CA SER A 106 2.82 -8.19 -9.35
C SER A 106 2.72 -8.59 -10.82
N GLY A 107 3.44 -9.67 -11.15
CA GLY A 107 3.27 -10.44 -12.37
C GLY A 107 3.31 -9.60 -13.64
N ASN A 108 2.31 -9.78 -14.50
CA ASN A 108 2.31 -9.16 -15.82
C ASN A 108 2.10 -7.63 -15.81
N TYR A 109 1.70 -7.02 -14.69
CA TYR A 109 1.61 -5.56 -14.59
C TYR A 109 2.99 -4.91 -14.68
N TYR A 110 4.03 -5.55 -14.12
CA TYR A 110 5.39 -5.07 -14.21
C TYR A 110 5.87 -4.95 -15.66
N LYS A 111 5.42 -5.86 -16.53
CA LYS A 111 5.74 -5.86 -17.98
C LYS A 111 5.05 -4.75 -18.77
N LYS A 112 4.02 -4.12 -18.21
CA LYS A 112 3.27 -3.02 -18.83
C LYS A 112 3.83 -1.65 -18.49
N LEU A 113 4.74 -1.58 -17.51
CA LEU A 113 5.34 -0.34 -17.07
C LEU A 113 6.12 0.32 -18.20
N SER A 114 6.06 1.65 -18.24
CA SER A 114 6.86 2.44 -19.15
C SER A 114 8.35 2.15 -18.97
N PRO A 115 9.12 1.91 -20.04
CA PRO A 115 10.58 1.86 -19.98
C PRO A 115 11.21 3.18 -19.51
N LYS A 116 10.48 4.28 -19.63
CA LYS A 116 10.88 5.63 -19.20
C LYS A 116 10.23 6.03 -17.87
N THR A 117 9.60 5.09 -17.17
CA THR A 117 8.90 5.41 -15.93
C THR A 117 9.87 6.10 -14.95
N PRO A 118 9.49 7.27 -14.39
CA PRO A 118 10.32 7.96 -13.40
C PRO A 118 10.27 7.29 -12.02
N PHE A 119 9.43 6.27 -11.84
CA PHE A 119 9.32 5.52 -10.60
C PHE A 119 10.40 4.46 -10.51
N LYS A 120 10.91 4.21 -9.31
CA LYS A 120 11.65 2.97 -9.05
C LYS A 120 10.64 1.82 -9.00
N THR A 121 10.81 0.83 -9.86
CA THR A 121 9.84 -0.25 -10.01
C THR A 121 10.33 -1.52 -9.33
N LYS A 122 9.39 -2.29 -8.77
CA LYS A 122 9.68 -3.61 -8.20
C LYS A 122 8.59 -4.61 -8.55
N GLU A 123 8.97 -5.80 -9.01
CA GLU A 123 8.04 -6.92 -9.20
C GLU A 123 7.74 -7.56 -7.84
N LEU A 124 6.94 -6.87 -7.02
CA LEU A 124 6.63 -7.26 -5.65
C LEU A 124 5.20 -6.84 -5.31
N ALA A 125 4.40 -7.77 -4.75
CA ALA A 125 3.07 -7.47 -4.22
C ALA A 125 2.65 -8.47 -3.14
N GLY A 126 1.47 -8.25 -2.56
CA GLY A 126 0.87 -9.13 -1.56
C GLY A 126 1.76 -9.34 -0.33
N ASN A 127 1.82 -10.59 0.17
CA ASN A 127 2.53 -10.93 1.40
C ASN A 127 4.02 -10.55 1.38
N ALA A 128 4.68 -10.68 0.23
CA ALA A 128 6.10 -10.32 0.10
C ALA A 128 6.32 -8.81 0.15
N ALA A 129 5.38 -8.01 -0.40
CA ALA A 129 5.40 -6.56 -0.23
C ALA A 129 5.18 -6.15 1.23
N TYR A 130 4.25 -6.79 1.95
CA TYR A 130 4.06 -6.52 3.38
C TYR A 130 5.32 -6.79 4.20
N LEU A 131 6.04 -7.87 3.92
CA LEU A 131 7.30 -8.18 4.57
C LEU A 131 8.31 -7.05 4.37
N GLU A 132 8.51 -6.64 3.13
CA GLU A 132 9.49 -5.60 2.81
C GLU A 132 9.10 -4.23 3.38
N LEU A 133 7.81 -3.86 3.32
CA LEU A 133 7.31 -2.61 3.90
C LEU A 133 7.50 -2.55 5.42
N ILE A 134 7.25 -3.65 6.14
CA ILE A 134 7.45 -3.71 7.59
C ILE A 134 8.94 -3.59 7.95
N GLU A 135 9.83 -4.11 7.11
CA GLU A 135 11.28 -4.06 7.32
C GLU A 135 11.91 -2.73 6.90
N ASP A 136 11.31 -2.02 5.96
CA ASP A 136 11.78 -0.73 5.47
C ASP A 136 11.44 0.42 6.43
N ARG A 137 12.40 0.82 7.26
CA ARG A 137 12.26 1.84 8.32
C ARG A 137 12.16 3.29 7.84
N ARG A 138 12.13 3.56 6.53
CA ARG A 138 12.01 4.94 6.04
C ARG A 138 10.66 5.55 6.42
N SER A 139 10.66 6.87 6.64
CA SER A 139 9.41 7.63 6.68
C SER A 139 8.87 7.76 5.26
N MET A 140 7.62 7.35 5.05
CA MET A 140 7.04 7.25 3.71
C MET A 140 5.51 7.24 3.74
N LEU A 141 4.91 7.77 2.68
CA LEU A 141 3.51 7.53 2.35
C LEU A 141 3.41 6.22 1.56
N VAL A 142 2.56 5.29 2.01
CA VAL A 142 2.33 4.02 1.31
C VAL A 142 0.85 3.87 0.99
N ILE A 143 0.55 3.70 -0.30
CA ILE A 143 -0.81 3.58 -0.83
C ILE A 143 -0.98 2.22 -1.49
N GLU A 144 -1.96 1.45 -1.05
CA GLU A 144 -2.42 0.25 -1.75
C GLU A 144 -3.36 0.68 -2.89
N VAL A 145 -2.84 0.64 -4.11
CA VAL A 145 -3.51 1.15 -5.30
C VAL A 145 -4.70 0.28 -5.68
N SER A 146 -5.80 0.95 -6.02
CA SER A 146 -7.09 0.35 -6.27
C SER A 146 -7.89 1.20 -7.28
N ILE A 147 -8.98 0.64 -7.82
CA ILE A 147 -9.89 1.36 -8.72
C ILE A 147 -10.57 2.56 -8.02
N ARG A 148 -10.95 2.40 -6.74
CA ARG A 148 -11.72 3.42 -6.01
C ARG A 148 -10.79 4.37 -5.27
N LYS A 149 -10.15 5.26 -6.02
CA LYS A 149 -9.09 6.15 -5.52
C LYS A 149 -9.52 7.02 -4.34
N GLU A 150 -10.74 7.53 -4.39
CA GLU A 150 -11.30 8.43 -3.40
C GLU A 150 -11.36 7.81 -2.00
N LEU A 151 -11.43 6.48 -1.91
CA LEU A 151 -11.52 5.78 -0.62
C LEU A 151 -10.17 5.73 0.11
N TYR A 152 -9.06 5.57 -0.61
CA TYR A 152 -7.74 5.57 0.03
C TYR A 152 -7.12 6.98 0.10
N LEU A 153 -7.40 7.85 -0.88
CA LEU A 153 -6.86 9.22 -0.89
C LEU A 153 -7.41 10.12 0.22
N LYS A 154 -8.62 9.85 0.75
CA LYS A 154 -9.16 10.61 1.90
C LYS A 154 -8.46 10.33 3.21
N ASN A 155 -7.70 9.23 3.27
CA ASN A 155 -7.15 8.69 4.51
C ASN A 155 -5.62 8.75 4.55
N LEU A 156 -4.97 9.54 3.69
CA LEU A 156 -3.51 9.51 3.56
C LEU A 156 -2.83 9.91 4.87
N MET A 157 -1.80 9.14 5.23
CA MET A 157 -0.96 9.38 6.38
C MET A 157 0.45 8.88 6.06
N ILE A 158 1.46 9.61 6.55
CA ILE A 158 2.86 9.23 6.41
C ILE A 158 3.22 8.34 7.60
N GLY A 159 3.80 7.17 7.30
CA GLY A 159 4.42 6.32 8.31
C GLY A 159 5.85 6.79 8.63
N ASP A 160 6.38 6.27 9.72
CA ASP A 160 7.70 6.58 10.24
C ASP A 160 8.53 5.30 10.50
N GLU A 161 9.65 5.47 11.21
CA GLU A 161 10.56 4.38 11.56
C GLU A 161 9.96 3.34 12.52
N ASP A 162 8.91 3.71 13.26
CA ASP A 162 8.24 2.87 14.26
C ASP A 162 6.92 2.31 13.75
N HIS A 163 6.27 2.97 12.80
CA HIS A 163 4.95 2.66 12.30
C HIS A 163 4.92 2.67 10.78
N LEU A 164 4.66 1.51 10.19
CA LEU A 164 4.23 1.46 8.79
C LEU A 164 2.76 1.89 8.74
N VAL A 165 2.43 2.88 7.92
CA VAL A 165 1.05 3.31 7.69
C VAL A 165 0.66 3.00 6.26
N LEU A 166 -0.41 2.22 6.09
CA LEU A 166 -0.91 1.78 4.78
C LEU A 166 -2.26 2.41 4.51
N ALA A 167 -2.33 3.28 3.51
CA ALA A 167 -3.59 3.80 3.00
C ALA A 167 -4.26 2.75 2.12
N THR A 168 -5.39 2.23 2.59
CA THR A 168 -6.16 1.18 1.91
C THR A 168 -7.56 1.70 1.56
N LEU A 169 -8.33 0.89 0.82
CA LEU A 169 -9.73 1.15 0.52
C LEU A 169 -10.62 1.34 1.76
N ASN A 170 -10.25 0.74 2.89
CA ASN A 170 -11.04 0.77 4.11
C ASN A 170 -10.51 1.79 5.13
N GLY A 171 -9.58 2.66 4.71
CA GLY A 171 -8.88 3.61 5.56
C GLY A 171 -7.42 3.22 5.81
N CYS A 172 -6.81 3.87 6.79
CA CYS A 172 -5.42 3.63 7.15
C CYS A 172 -5.25 2.49 8.14
N VAL A 173 -4.31 1.59 7.87
CA VAL A 173 -3.85 0.59 8.83
C VAL A 173 -2.48 1.00 9.34
N ILE A 174 -2.43 1.34 10.64
CA ILE A 174 -1.19 1.66 11.34
C ILE A 174 -0.61 0.36 11.90
N VAL A 175 0.56 -0.02 11.41
CA VAL A 175 1.24 -1.27 11.74
C VAL A 175 2.50 -0.93 12.54
N PRO A 176 2.54 -1.21 13.85
CA PRO A 176 3.76 -1.01 14.63
C PRO A 176 4.84 -1.95 14.10
N ARG A 177 6.09 -1.49 14.13
CA ARG A 177 7.26 -2.27 13.73
C ARG A 177 8.07 -2.74 14.94
N LYS A 178 7.78 -2.17 16.12
CA LYS A 178 8.33 -2.62 17.40
C LYS A 178 7.91 -4.06 17.66
N GLY A 179 8.87 -4.92 18.02
CA GLY A 179 8.62 -6.35 18.27
C GLY A 179 8.62 -7.23 17.01
N TRP A 180 8.59 -6.66 15.80
CA TRP A 180 8.57 -7.44 14.55
C TRP A 180 9.75 -8.40 14.44
N SER A 181 10.97 -7.92 14.69
CA SER A 181 12.19 -8.75 14.56
C SER A 181 12.21 -9.91 15.57
N GLU A 182 11.87 -9.65 16.83
CA GLU A 182 11.75 -10.67 17.89
C GLU A 182 10.70 -11.73 17.51
N PHE A 183 9.53 -11.27 17.05
CA PHE A 183 8.44 -12.15 16.62
C PHE A 183 8.80 -12.98 15.38
N LYS A 184 9.37 -12.36 14.34
CA LYS A 184 9.83 -13.04 13.11
C LYS A 184 10.89 -14.09 13.45
N SER A 185 11.85 -13.76 14.30
CA SER A 185 12.89 -14.70 14.74
C SER A 185 12.29 -15.91 15.47
N ALA A 186 11.39 -15.67 16.44
CA ALA A 186 10.71 -16.74 17.18
C ALA A 186 9.83 -17.63 16.28
N TYR A 187 9.22 -17.05 15.24
CA TYR A 187 8.49 -17.83 14.25
C TYR A 187 9.42 -18.70 13.40
N LEU A 188 10.55 -18.13 12.95
CA LEU A 188 11.52 -18.86 12.13
C LEU A 188 12.29 -19.92 12.93
N SER A 189 12.39 -19.81 14.25
CA SER A 189 12.95 -20.85 15.10
C SER A 189 12.03 -22.08 15.27
N LEU A 190 10.75 -21.98 14.90
CA LEU A 190 9.88 -23.14 14.86
C LEU A 190 10.33 -24.14 13.78
N PRO A 191 10.16 -25.46 14.02
CA PRO A 191 10.37 -26.46 12.99
C PRO A 191 9.56 -26.13 11.72
N LYS A 192 10.17 -26.29 10.53
CA LYS A 192 9.53 -25.95 9.24
C LYS A 192 8.09 -26.50 9.09
N PRO A 193 7.78 -27.76 9.48
CA PRO A 193 6.41 -28.29 9.40
C PRO A 193 5.40 -27.58 10.32
N LYS A 194 5.87 -26.93 11.39
CA LYS A 194 5.06 -26.30 12.43
C LYS A 194 4.82 -24.81 12.18
N ARG A 195 5.60 -24.18 11.31
CA ARG A 195 5.45 -22.79 10.89
C ARG A 195 4.08 -22.52 10.24
N THR A 196 3.67 -23.38 9.29
CA THR A 196 2.35 -23.28 8.64
C THR A 196 1.22 -23.42 9.66
N GLU A 197 1.34 -24.37 10.59
CA GLU A 197 0.37 -24.57 11.67
C GLU A 197 0.26 -23.32 12.56
N ALA A 198 1.39 -22.75 12.98
CA ALA A 198 1.42 -21.52 13.75
C ALA A 198 0.69 -20.36 13.05
N LEU A 199 0.93 -20.16 11.75
CA LEU A 199 0.25 -19.13 10.97
C LEU A 199 -1.26 -19.36 10.89
N ILE A 200 -1.70 -20.61 10.67
CA ILE A 200 -3.11 -20.96 10.62
C ILE A 200 -3.78 -20.64 11.96
N LEU A 201 -3.18 -21.06 13.08
CA LEU A 201 -3.72 -20.83 14.42
C LEU A 201 -3.78 -19.33 14.74
N LEU A 202 -2.70 -18.59 14.52
CA LEU A 202 -2.65 -17.15 14.79
C LEU A 202 -3.64 -16.35 13.94
N ARG A 203 -3.80 -16.68 12.65
CA ARG A 203 -4.81 -16.06 11.79
C ARG A 203 -6.22 -16.38 12.27
N SER A 204 -6.49 -17.63 12.63
CA SER A 204 -7.81 -18.07 13.09
C SER A 204 -8.20 -17.43 14.44
N LEU A 205 -7.23 -17.25 15.34
CA LEU A 205 -7.42 -16.51 16.58
C LEU A 205 -7.69 -15.02 16.31
N THR A 206 -7.00 -14.44 15.33
CA THR A 206 -7.14 -13.02 14.98
C THR A 206 -8.47 -12.71 14.29
N SER A 207 -8.96 -13.61 13.44
CA SER A 207 -10.28 -13.49 12.79
C SER A 207 -11.45 -13.93 13.68
N GLY A 208 -11.16 -14.52 14.85
CA GLY A 208 -12.17 -15.07 15.75
C GLY A 208 -12.78 -16.41 15.29
N SER A 209 -12.27 -17.04 14.23
CA SER A 209 -12.75 -18.35 13.77
C SER A 209 -12.32 -19.49 14.69
N LEU A 210 -11.33 -19.26 15.55
CA LEU A 210 -10.89 -20.20 16.57
C LEU A 210 -10.74 -19.46 17.90
N GLN A 211 -11.19 -20.08 18.98
CA GLN A 211 -11.03 -19.53 20.33
C GLN A 211 -9.72 -19.98 20.96
N SER A 212 -9.17 -19.17 21.87
CA SER A 212 -7.94 -19.49 22.62
C SER A 212 -8.06 -20.79 23.42
N ALA A 213 -9.26 -21.11 23.92
CA ALA A 213 -9.54 -22.33 24.67
C ALA A 213 -9.58 -23.61 23.80
N ASN A 214 -9.48 -23.50 22.47
CA ASN A 214 -9.53 -24.65 21.60
C ASN A 214 -8.36 -25.63 21.90
N PRO A 215 -8.60 -26.95 22.04
CA PRO A 215 -7.57 -27.92 22.38
C PRO A 215 -6.36 -27.92 21.42
N ARG A 216 -6.59 -27.67 20.13
CA ARG A 216 -5.52 -27.57 19.11
C ARG A 216 -4.60 -26.39 19.39
N VAL A 217 -5.17 -25.25 19.77
CA VAL A 217 -4.44 -24.02 20.13
C VAL A 217 -3.64 -24.26 21.41
N GLN A 218 -4.30 -24.76 22.45
CA GLN A 218 -3.68 -25.04 23.75
C GLN A 218 -2.53 -26.03 23.62
N LYS A 219 -2.73 -27.13 22.88
CA LYS A 219 -1.69 -28.12 22.63
C LYS A 219 -0.49 -27.52 21.90
N PHE A 220 -0.71 -26.72 20.85
CA PHE A 220 0.37 -26.11 20.10
C PHE A 220 1.19 -25.14 20.97
N PHE A 221 0.53 -24.21 21.67
CA PHE A 221 1.24 -23.24 22.49
C PHE A 221 1.85 -23.81 23.77
N ALA A 222 1.35 -24.94 24.27
CA ALA A 222 2.00 -25.69 25.35
C ALA A 222 3.28 -26.41 24.88
N GLU A 223 3.34 -26.85 23.62
CA GLU A 223 4.52 -27.45 23.00
C GLU A 223 5.58 -26.38 22.66
N TYR A 224 5.15 -25.19 22.20
CA TYR A 224 6.03 -24.08 21.79
C TYR A 224 5.87 -22.86 22.70
N LYS A 225 6.16 -23.01 24.01
CA LYS A 225 5.91 -21.99 25.04
C LYS A 225 6.62 -20.66 24.79
N ASP A 226 7.87 -20.69 24.34
CA ASP A 226 8.64 -19.46 24.08
C ASP A 226 8.01 -18.67 22.93
N PHE A 227 7.63 -19.35 21.85
CA PHE A 227 6.90 -18.73 20.74
C PHE A 227 5.55 -18.17 21.18
N ALA A 228 4.81 -18.89 22.03
CA ALA A 228 3.54 -18.42 22.59
C ALA A 228 3.72 -17.13 23.40
N SER A 229 4.71 -17.11 24.30
CA SER A 229 5.06 -15.96 25.13
C SER A 229 5.44 -14.74 24.29
N ILE A 230 6.33 -14.92 23.30
CA ILE A 230 6.74 -13.85 22.38
C ILE A 230 5.54 -13.36 21.57
N SER A 231 4.70 -14.26 21.05
CA SER A 231 3.49 -13.90 20.29
C SER A 231 2.56 -13.02 21.12
N GLN A 232 2.30 -13.38 22.38
CA GLN A 232 1.44 -12.60 23.27
C GLN A 232 2.03 -11.22 23.59
N LYS A 233 3.35 -11.12 23.76
CA LYS A 233 4.05 -9.88 24.10
C LYS A 233 4.18 -8.91 22.92
N THR A 234 4.38 -9.43 21.71
CA THR A 234 4.85 -8.63 20.57
C THR A 234 3.80 -8.38 19.50
N LEU A 235 2.79 -9.25 19.35
CA LEU A 235 1.79 -9.09 18.30
C LEU A 235 1.00 -7.77 18.48
N PRO A 236 0.69 -7.06 17.38
CA PRO A 236 -0.16 -5.87 17.45
C PRO A 236 -1.50 -6.18 18.10
N SER A 237 -1.98 -5.26 18.93
CA SER A 237 -3.31 -5.36 19.56
C SER A 237 -4.43 -5.22 18.52
N TYR A 238 -4.26 -4.31 17.55
CA TYR A 238 -5.22 -4.07 16.48
C TYR A 238 -5.26 -5.24 15.47
N PRO A 239 -6.41 -5.89 15.23
CA PRO A 239 -6.50 -7.08 14.40
C PRO A 239 -6.01 -6.90 12.96
N HIS A 240 -6.28 -5.76 12.31
CA HIS A 240 -5.83 -5.54 10.93
C HIS A 240 -4.31 -5.38 10.85
N ALA A 241 -3.69 -4.67 11.78
CA ALA A 241 -2.23 -4.57 11.86
C ALA A 241 -1.59 -5.93 12.12
N ARG A 242 -2.20 -6.73 13.01
CA ARG A 242 -1.78 -8.11 13.26
C ARG A 242 -1.88 -8.98 12.01
N MET A 243 -2.96 -8.87 11.25
CA MET A 243 -3.12 -9.62 9.99
C MET A 243 -2.04 -9.27 8.96
N ILE A 244 -1.57 -8.02 8.93
CA ILE A 244 -0.47 -7.59 8.06
C ILE A 244 0.86 -8.21 8.48
N TRP A 245 1.16 -8.26 9.78
CA TRP A 245 2.31 -9.02 10.30
C TRP A 245 2.23 -10.51 9.93
N LEU A 246 1.06 -11.13 10.10
CA LEU A 246 0.84 -12.55 9.77
C LEU A 246 0.86 -12.81 8.26
N ALA A 247 0.51 -11.83 7.44
CA ALA A 247 0.65 -11.87 5.99
C ALA A 247 2.13 -11.83 5.60
N ALA A 248 2.88 -10.86 6.12
CA ALA A 248 4.33 -10.72 5.94
C ALA A 248 5.11 -11.98 6.35
N LEU A 249 4.77 -12.59 7.49
CA LEU A 249 5.39 -13.86 7.90
C LEU A 249 5.16 -14.99 6.89
N GLY A 250 4.02 -15.00 6.20
CA GLY A 250 3.73 -15.98 5.16
C GLY A 250 4.70 -15.91 3.97
N ALA A 251 5.39 -14.78 3.79
CA ALA A 251 6.43 -14.60 2.78
C ALA A 251 7.86 -14.78 3.33
N ALA A 252 8.03 -14.88 4.65
CA ALA A 252 9.33 -15.03 5.29
C ALA A 252 9.82 -16.50 5.36
N VAL A 253 9.05 -17.45 4.81
CA VAL A 253 9.23 -18.92 4.98
C VAL A 253 10.11 -19.53 3.90
#